data_AF-A0A7C3DGU3-F1
#
_entry.id   AF-A0A7C3DGU3-F1
#
_cell.length_a   1.000
_cell.length_b   1.000
_cell.length_c   1.000
_cell.angle_alpha   90.00
_cell.angle_beta   90.00
_cell.angle_gamma   90.00
#
_symmetry.space_group_name_H-M   'P 1'
#
loop_
_entity.id
_entity.type
_entity.pdbx_description
1 polymer ?
#
loop_
_entity_poly.entity_id
_entity_poly.type
_entity_poly.pdbx_seq_one_letter_code
_entity_poly.pdbx_strand_id
1 'polypeptide(L)'
;HRIRGDVANPEEEARRYAEIVRANRPDVVLMGIGENGHIAFNDPPVADFHDPLLVKVVELDETCQLQQVHDGCFPRLEDVPTHAITLTVPALMSARVLHCVVPGPTKTSAVTRTLKGEISTECPATILRTHDNATLYLDTEAAAGVRDLWEK
;
A
#
# COMPACT_ATOMS: atom_id res chain seq x y z
N HIS A 1 16.18 7.65 0.84
CA HIS A 1 16.79 6.52 1.58
C HIS A 1 16.13 5.22 1.11
N ARG A 2 16.81 4.07 1.16
CA ARG A 2 16.23 2.76 0.76
C ARG A 2 16.17 1.81 1.96
N ILE A 3 15.12 1.00 2.02
CA ILE A 3 15.01 -0.17 2.92
C ILE A 3 15.91 -1.28 2.36
N ARG A 4 16.72 -1.89 3.21
CA ARG A 4 17.62 -2.99 2.86
C ARG A 4 16.97 -4.33 3.20
N GLY A 5 16.35 -4.97 2.22
CA GLY A 5 15.61 -6.23 2.42
C GLY A 5 16.49 -7.48 2.54
N ASP A 6 17.79 -7.35 2.34
CA ASP A 6 18.79 -8.43 2.30
C ASP A 6 19.65 -8.52 3.57
N VAL A 7 19.31 -7.75 4.62
CA VAL A 7 20.03 -7.81 5.90
C VAL A 7 19.70 -9.08 6.68
N ALA A 8 20.65 -9.50 7.53
CA ALA A 8 20.46 -10.66 8.40
C ALA A 8 19.34 -10.46 9.44
N ASN A 9 19.06 -9.22 9.86
CA ASN A 9 18.03 -8.90 10.84
C ASN A 9 17.05 -7.83 10.30
N PRO A 10 15.93 -8.24 9.69
CA PRO A 10 14.92 -7.33 9.16
C PRO A 10 14.33 -6.36 10.19
N GLU A 11 14.21 -6.79 11.46
CA GLU A 11 13.70 -5.93 12.54
C GLU A 11 14.66 -4.79 12.89
N GLU A 12 15.96 -5.02 12.79
CA GLU A 12 16.96 -3.97 12.96
C GLU A 12 16.91 -2.95 11.83
N GLU A 13 16.71 -3.42 10.60
CA GLU A 13 16.50 -2.54 9.45
C GLU A 13 15.21 -1.74 9.57
N ALA A 14 14.11 -2.35 10.02
CA ALA A 14 12.85 -1.66 10.26
C ALA A 14 13.04 -0.52 11.28
N ARG A 15 13.73 -0.79 12.41
CA ARG A 15 14.08 0.22 13.41
C ARG A 15 14.94 1.34 12.82
N ARG A 16 15.99 1.00 12.08
CA ARG A 16 16.87 1.99 11.41
C ARG A 16 16.10 2.88 10.45
N TYR A 17 15.22 2.29 9.63
CA TYR A 17 14.45 3.05 8.65
C TYR A 17 13.38 3.91 9.33
N ALA A 18 12.76 3.43 10.42
CA ALA A 18 11.83 4.22 11.22
C ALA A 18 12.48 5.51 11.77
N GLU A 19 13.74 5.45 12.23
CA GLU A 19 14.49 6.66 12.65
C GLU A 19 14.67 7.66 11.50
N ILE A 20 14.93 7.17 10.29
CA ILE A 20 15.02 8.04 9.11
C ILE A 20 13.69 8.73 8.83
N VAL A 21 12.58 7.99 8.88
CA VAL A 21 11.22 8.53 8.68
C VAL A 21 10.86 9.55 9.77
N ARG A 22 11.23 9.30 11.03
CA ARG A 22 11.03 10.25 12.14
C ARG A 22 11.79 11.55 11.92
N ALA A 23 13.06 11.44 11.54
CA ALA A 23 13.93 12.60 11.29
C ALA A 23 13.56 13.36 10.00
N ASN A 24 12.97 12.67 9.03
CA ASN A 24 12.67 13.20 7.69
C ASN A 24 11.24 12.83 7.29
N ARG A 25 10.26 13.38 8.02
CA ARG A 25 8.85 13.14 7.70
C ARG A 25 8.58 13.45 6.22
N PRO A 26 8.03 12.52 5.42
CA PRO A 26 7.82 12.76 4.01
C PRO A 26 6.83 13.90 3.77
N ASP A 27 7.13 14.84 2.88
CA ASP A 27 6.14 15.83 2.46
C ASP A 27 5.15 15.25 1.44
N VAL A 28 5.62 14.32 0.61
CA VAL A 28 4.86 13.70 -0.47
C VAL A 28 5.07 12.19 -0.45
N VAL A 29 3.98 11.44 -0.53
CA VAL A 29 4.01 9.98 -0.74
C VAL A 29 3.41 9.67 -2.11
N LEU A 30 4.18 8.93 -2.91
CA LEU A 30 3.74 8.35 -4.17
C LEU A 30 3.56 6.85 -3.94
N MET A 31 2.37 6.31 -4.22
CA MET A 31 2.08 4.89 -3.98
C MET A 31 1.09 4.34 -5.00
N GLY A 32 0.92 3.02 -5.01
CA GLY A 32 -0.15 2.32 -5.70
C GLY A 32 -1.13 1.67 -4.72
N ILE A 33 -2.10 0.95 -5.26
CA ILE A 33 -3.06 0.12 -4.51
C ILE A 33 -2.98 -1.31 -5.04
N GLY A 34 -2.85 -2.29 -4.14
CA GLY A 34 -2.89 -3.72 -4.45
C GLY A 34 -4.27 -4.20 -4.88
N GLU A 35 -4.37 -5.38 -5.50
CA GLU A 35 -5.67 -5.94 -5.93
C GLU A 35 -6.63 -6.20 -4.77
N ASN A 36 -6.10 -6.50 -3.58
CA ASN A 36 -6.87 -6.64 -2.35
C ASN A 36 -7.13 -5.29 -1.63
N GLY A 37 -6.63 -4.17 -2.15
CA GLY A 37 -6.80 -2.84 -1.55
C GLY A 37 -5.68 -2.43 -0.58
N HIS A 38 -4.60 -3.22 -0.46
CA HIS A 38 -3.45 -2.83 0.35
C HIS A 38 -2.75 -1.56 -0.16
N ILE A 39 -2.05 -0.89 0.74
CA ILE A 39 -1.09 0.19 0.44
C ILE A 39 0.28 -0.19 1.02
N ALA A 40 1.35 -0.09 0.22
CA ALA A 40 2.62 -0.77 0.51
C ALA A 40 2.37 -2.27 0.81
N PHE A 41 2.98 -2.87 1.84
CA PHE A 41 2.65 -4.23 2.28
C PHE A 41 1.71 -4.26 3.49
N ASN A 42 0.86 -3.24 3.65
CA ASN A 42 -0.20 -3.28 4.66
C ASN A 42 -1.39 -4.04 4.08
N ASP A 43 -1.27 -5.36 3.98
CA ASP A 43 -2.35 -6.27 3.56
C ASP A 43 -3.45 -6.35 4.63
N PRO A 44 -4.71 -6.70 4.27
CA PRO A 44 -5.82 -6.74 5.22
C PRO A 44 -5.55 -7.47 6.54
N PRO A 45 -4.87 -8.64 6.57
CA PRO A 45 -4.59 -9.35 7.83
C PRO A 45 -3.64 -8.62 8.79
N VAL A 46 -2.80 -7.70 8.28
CA VAL A 46 -1.73 -7.02 9.05
C VAL A 46 -1.88 -5.50 9.10
N ALA A 47 -2.85 -4.95 8.37
CA ALA A 47 -3.11 -3.51 8.31
C ALA A 47 -3.68 -3.00 9.64
N ASP A 48 -3.11 -1.91 10.12
CA ASP A 48 -3.59 -1.19 11.31
C ASP A 48 -3.50 0.32 11.05
N PHE A 49 -4.63 1.01 11.14
CA PHE A 49 -4.71 2.46 10.94
C PHE A 49 -4.12 3.25 12.11
N HIS A 50 -3.87 2.61 13.25
CA HIS A 50 -3.29 3.18 14.46
C HIS A 50 -2.00 2.48 14.87
N ASP A 51 -1.29 1.87 13.91
CA ASP A 51 -0.05 1.14 14.15
C ASP A 51 0.95 1.98 14.98
N PRO A 52 1.44 1.47 16.13
CA PRO A 52 2.39 2.21 16.96
C PRO A 52 3.78 2.34 16.32
N LEU A 53 4.08 1.53 15.30
CA LEU A 53 5.33 1.54 14.56
C LEU A 53 5.17 2.33 13.26
N LEU A 54 6.25 2.96 12.80
CA LEU A 54 6.30 3.60 11.48
C LEU A 54 6.74 2.63 10.37
N VAL A 55 7.50 1.61 10.76
CA VAL A 55 8.06 0.60 9.88
C VAL A 55 8.04 -0.72 10.63
N LYS A 56 7.59 -1.81 10.00
CA LYS A 56 7.55 -3.14 10.59
C LYS A 56 7.84 -4.23 9.56
N VAL A 57 8.19 -5.41 10.05
CA VAL A 57 8.22 -6.63 9.25
C VAL A 57 6.81 -7.23 9.22
N VAL A 58 6.34 -7.65 8.06
CA VAL A 58 5.03 -8.29 7.87
C VAL A 58 5.19 -9.57 7.10
N GLU A 59 4.32 -10.53 7.38
CA GLU A 59 4.08 -11.67 6.51
C GLU A 59 3.20 -11.24 5.34
N LEU A 60 3.54 -11.68 4.12
CA LEU A 60 2.79 -11.35 2.92
C LEU A 60 1.61 -12.30 2.74
N ASP A 61 0.41 -11.74 2.51
CA ASP A 61 -0.76 -12.53 2.14
C ASP A 61 -0.55 -13.23 0.78
N GLU A 62 -1.23 -14.36 0.56
CA GLU A 62 -1.13 -15.13 -0.68
C GLU A 62 -1.50 -14.29 -1.91
N THR A 63 -2.51 -13.42 -1.79
CA THR A 63 -2.91 -12.50 -2.88
C THR A 63 -1.75 -11.56 -3.24
N CYS A 64 -1.05 -11.05 -2.23
CA CYS A 64 0.08 -10.15 -2.41
C CYS A 64 1.25 -10.88 -3.09
N GLN A 65 1.54 -12.11 -2.67
CA GLN A 65 2.60 -12.93 -3.27
C GLN A 65 2.28 -13.27 -4.74
N LEU A 66 1.05 -13.67 -5.04
CA LEU A 66 0.60 -13.95 -6.41
C LEU A 66 0.70 -12.71 -7.30
N GLN A 67 0.35 -11.53 -6.78
CA GLN A 67 0.47 -10.28 -7.54
C GLN A 67 1.92 -10.01 -7.95
N GLN A 68 2.92 -10.30 -7.11
CA GLN A 68 4.34 -10.13 -7.47
C GLN A 68 4.76 -11.01 -8.66
N VAL A 69 4.12 -12.15 -8.87
CA VAL A 69 4.33 -13.01 -10.04
C VAL A 69 3.63 -12.43 -11.27
N HIS A 70 2.37 -11.98 -11.13
CA HIS A 70 1.62 -11.35 -12.22
C HIS A 70 2.27 -10.06 -12.73
N ASP A 71 2.83 -9.26 -11.82
CA ASP A 71 3.57 -8.03 -12.10
C ASP A 71 4.98 -8.32 -12.67
N GLY A 72 5.37 -9.60 -12.80
CA GLY A 72 6.64 -10.02 -13.39
C GLY A 72 7.87 -9.77 -12.51
N CYS A 73 7.67 -9.50 -11.21
CA CYS A 73 8.76 -9.28 -10.27
C CYS A 73 9.47 -10.60 -9.91
N PHE A 74 8.73 -11.72 -9.91
CA PHE A 74 9.26 -13.05 -9.66
C PHE A 74 8.73 -14.06 -10.69
N PRO A 75 9.53 -15.07 -11.08
CA PRO A 75 9.11 -16.03 -12.08
C PRO A 75 8.10 -17.06 -11.55
N ARG A 76 8.14 -17.37 -10.24
CA ARG A 76 7.24 -18.35 -9.59
C ARG A 76 6.92 -17.90 -8.17
N LEU A 77 5.79 -18.40 -7.64
CA LEU A 77 5.32 -18.07 -6.30
C LEU A 77 6.34 -18.46 -5.21
N GLU A 78 6.99 -19.62 -5.36
CA GLU A 78 8.02 -20.10 -4.42
C GLU A 78 9.29 -19.24 -4.37
N ASP A 79 9.49 -18.37 -5.37
CA ASP A 79 10.62 -17.44 -5.42
C ASP A 79 10.27 -16.11 -4.72
N VAL A 80 9.00 -15.88 -4.35
CA VAL A 80 8.52 -14.68 -3.66
C VAL A 80 8.86 -14.79 -2.16
N PRO A 81 9.52 -13.78 -1.56
CA PRO A 81 9.74 -13.76 -0.12
C PRO A 81 8.42 -13.82 0.65
N THR A 82 8.37 -14.60 1.72
CA THR A 82 7.16 -14.69 2.57
C THR A 82 6.97 -13.47 3.48
N HIS A 83 8.00 -12.64 3.63
CA HIS A 83 7.98 -11.46 4.49
C HIS A 83 8.51 -10.22 3.75
N ALA A 84 8.03 -9.06 4.18
CA ALA A 84 8.53 -7.77 3.71
C ALA A 84 8.70 -6.79 4.88
N ILE A 85 9.58 -5.81 4.68
CA ILE A 85 9.68 -4.63 5.56
C ILE A 85 8.84 -3.53 4.91
N THR A 86 7.87 -2.99 5.64
CA THR A 86 6.94 -1.99 5.11
C THR A 86 6.86 -0.74 5.98
N LEU A 87 6.62 0.40 5.34
CA LEU A 87 6.05 1.57 6.01
C LEU A 87 4.61 1.22 6.41
N THR A 88 4.23 1.59 7.63
CA THR A 88 2.88 1.37 8.16
C THR A 88 1.90 2.44 7.67
N VAL A 89 0.61 2.22 7.84
CA VAL A 89 -0.43 3.20 7.46
C VAL A 89 -0.20 4.57 8.11
N PRO A 90 0.10 4.70 9.42
CA PRO A 90 0.43 5.99 10.01
C PRO A 90 1.63 6.69 9.37
N ALA A 91 2.67 5.94 8.97
CA ALA A 91 3.82 6.52 8.31
C ALA A 91 3.46 7.08 6.92
N LEU A 92 2.68 6.34 6.14
CA LEU A 92 2.21 6.76 4.80
C LEU A 92 1.27 7.98 4.91
N MET A 93 0.32 7.93 5.84
CA MET A 93 -0.70 8.96 6.05
C MET A 93 -0.16 10.24 6.72
N SER A 94 1.08 10.20 7.25
CA SER A 94 1.70 11.37 7.88
C SER A 94 2.20 12.42 6.89
N ALA A 95 2.24 12.09 5.59
CA ALA A 95 2.74 12.99 4.56
C ALA A 95 1.74 14.09 4.24
N ARG A 96 2.21 15.27 3.84
CA ARG A 96 1.34 16.40 3.50
C ARG A 96 0.51 16.18 2.23
N VAL A 97 1.01 15.37 1.31
CA VAL A 97 0.37 15.08 0.01
C VAL A 97 0.47 13.59 -0.28
N LEU A 98 -0.64 12.97 -0.66
CA LEU A 98 -0.69 11.58 -1.12
C LEU A 98 -1.09 11.53 -2.59
N HIS A 99 -0.30 10.86 -3.42
CA HIS A 99 -0.63 10.58 -4.82
C HIS A 99 -0.61 9.08 -5.05
N CYS A 100 -1.78 8.55 -5.40
CA CYS A 100 -1.99 7.13 -5.64
C CYS A 100 -2.19 6.90 -7.13
N VAL A 101 -1.30 6.16 -7.80
CA VAL A 101 -1.41 5.85 -9.23
C VAL A 101 -1.74 4.38 -9.39
N VAL A 102 -2.91 4.08 -9.98
CA VAL A 102 -3.49 2.73 -9.97
C VAL A 102 -4.07 2.36 -11.34
N PRO A 103 -3.23 1.98 -12.31
CA PRO A 103 -3.68 1.58 -13.65
C PRO A 103 -4.03 0.07 -13.73
N GLY A 104 -4.80 -0.28 -14.75
CA GLY A 104 -5.02 -1.65 -15.18
C GLY A 104 -6.31 -2.30 -14.67
N PRO A 105 -6.85 -3.27 -15.44
CA PRO A 105 -8.17 -3.85 -15.18
C PRO A 105 -8.23 -4.66 -13.88
N THR A 106 -7.11 -5.25 -13.44
CA THR A 106 -7.05 -6.04 -12.19
C THR A 106 -7.29 -5.18 -10.95
N LYS A 107 -7.15 -3.86 -11.07
CA LYS A 107 -7.34 -2.90 -9.96
C LYS A 107 -8.79 -2.45 -9.78
N THR A 108 -9.69 -2.76 -10.72
CA THR A 108 -11.09 -2.28 -10.71
C THR A 108 -11.81 -2.54 -9.39
N SER A 109 -11.68 -3.75 -8.83
CA SER A 109 -12.30 -4.13 -7.56
C SER A 109 -11.73 -3.33 -6.38
N ALA A 110 -10.40 -3.21 -6.31
CA ALA A 110 -9.72 -2.45 -5.27
C ALA A 110 -10.11 -0.97 -5.30
N VAL A 111 -10.13 -0.35 -6.48
CA VAL A 111 -10.55 1.05 -6.68
C VAL A 111 -12.00 1.26 -6.26
N THR A 112 -12.89 0.35 -6.67
CA THR A 112 -14.31 0.44 -6.31
C THR A 112 -14.50 0.36 -4.80
N ARG A 113 -13.84 -0.59 -4.13
CA ARG A 113 -13.87 -0.71 -2.66
C ARG A 113 -13.25 0.51 -1.98
N THR A 114 -12.13 1.02 -2.49
CA THR A 114 -11.45 2.21 -1.97
C THR A 114 -12.37 3.43 -1.97
N LEU A 115 -13.10 3.66 -3.06
CA LEU A 115 -13.93 4.86 -3.22
C LEU A 115 -15.31 4.71 -2.57
N LYS A 116 -15.94 3.54 -2.64
CA LYS A 116 -17.34 3.32 -2.23
C LYS A 116 -17.53 2.51 -0.95
N GLY A 117 -16.54 1.72 -0.53
CA GLY A 117 -16.65 0.85 0.65
C GLY A 117 -16.65 1.62 1.97
N GLU A 118 -16.78 0.92 3.09
CA GLU A 118 -16.55 1.50 4.42
C GLU A 118 -15.05 1.72 4.68
N ILE A 119 -14.70 2.72 5.48
CA ILE A 119 -13.30 2.95 5.89
C ILE A 119 -12.93 1.83 6.87
N SER A 120 -12.08 0.90 6.44
CA SER A 120 -11.74 -0.30 7.21
C SER A 120 -10.40 -0.90 6.78
N THR A 121 -9.76 -1.65 7.67
CA THR A 121 -8.51 -2.39 7.39
C THR A 121 -8.72 -3.57 6.46
N GLU A 122 -9.95 -4.00 6.19
CA GLU A 122 -10.29 -5.01 5.16
C GLU A 122 -10.01 -4.51 3.73
N CYS A 123 -9.99 -3.20 3.53
CA CYS A 123 -9.49 -2.54 2.33
C CYS A 123 -8.67 -1.32 2.76
N PRO A 124 -7.38 -1.50 3.08
CA PRO A 124 -6.56 -0.46 3.71
C PRO A 124 -6.55 0.87 2.97
N ALA A 125 -6.57 0.86 1.64
CA ALA A 125 -6.64 2.06 0.81
C ALA A 125 -7.87 2.95 1.09
N THR A 126 -8.94 2.42 1.70
CA THR A 126 -10.11 3.23 2.09
C THR A 126 -9.75 4.36 3.07
N ILE A 127 -8.66 4.23 3.84
CA ILE A 127 -8.16 5.26 4.76
C ILE A 127 -7.75 6.55 4.03
N LEU A 128 -7.37 6.46 2.76
CA LEU A 128 -6.96 7.62 1.95
C LEU A 128 -8.05 8.69 1.88
N ARG A 129 -9.33 8.29 1.97
CA ARG A 129 -10.47 9.21 2.00
C ARG A 129 -10.55 10.09 3.26
N THR A 130 -9.76 9.78 4.28
CA THR A 130 -9.64 10.61 5.50
C THR A 130 -8.54 11.66 5.40
N HIS A 131 -7.72 11.61 4.34
CA HIS A 131 -6.62 12.54 4.15
C HIS A 131 -7.05 13.73 3.30
N ASP A 132 -6.90 14.94 3.83
CA ASP A 132 -7.35 16.19 3.17
C ASP A 132 -6.70 16.44 1.80
N ASN A 133 -5.56 15.81 1.53
CA ASN A 133 -4.78 16.02 0.31
C ASN A 133 -4.31 14.71 -0.32
N ALA A 134 -5.25 13.78 -0.51
CA ALA A 134 -5.04 12.55 -1.27
C ALA A 134 -5.69 12.62 -2.65
N THR A 135 -4.91 12.27 -3.68
CA THR A 135 -5.38 12.21 -5.07
C THR A 135 -5.16 10.81 -5.63
N LEU A 136 -6.21 10.23 -6.21
CA LEU A 136 -6.18 8.94 -6.88
C LEU A 136 -6.20 9.15 -8.40
N TYR A 137 -5.17 8.66 -9.10
CA TYR A 137 -5.00 8.70 -10.53
C TYR A 137 -5.29 7.32 -11.13
N LEU A 138 -6.29 7.26 -12.01
CA LEU A 138 -6.81 6.02 -12.59
C LEU A 138 -6.78 6.11 -14.12
N ASP A 139 -6.58 4.97 -14.77
CA ASP A 139 -6.95 4.80 -16.18
C ASP A 139 -8.40 4.33 -16.31
N THR A 140 -8.92 4.28 -17.54
CA THR A 140 -10.31 3.90 -17.83
C THR A 140 -10.65 2.47 -17.41
N GLU A 141 -9.66 1.57 -17.35
CA GLU A 141 -9.85 0.18 -16.99
C GLU A 141 -10.01 0.03 -15.47
N ALA A 142 -9.07 0.55 -14.67
CA ALA A 142 -9.16 0.56 -13.21
C ALA A 142 -10.39 1.34 -12.70
N ALA A 143 -10.82 2.33 -13.47
CA ALA A 143 -12.00 3.15 -13.24
C ALA A 143 -13.35 2.46 -13.47
N ALA A 144 -13.39 1.28 -14.10
CA ALA A 144 -14.61 0.74 -14.69
C ALA A 144 -15.80 0.59 -13.70
N GLY A 145 -15.54 0.34 -12.41
CA GLY A 145 -16.56 0.21 -11.36
C GLY A 145 -17.03 1.51 -10.69
N VAL A 146 -16.46 2.65 -11.10
CA VAL A 146 -16.70 3.97 -10.47
C VAL A 146 -16.97 5.10 -11.46
N ARG A 147 -17.31 4.77 -12.72
CA ARG A 147 -17.60 5.74 -13.79
C ARG A 147 -18.72 6.73 -13.43
N ASP A 148 -19.69 6.27 -12.64
CA ASP A 148 -20.79 7.07 -12.10
C ASP A 148 -20.33 8.28 -11.27
N LEU A 149 -19.07 8.32 -10.83
CA LEU A 149 -18.53 9.43 -10.05
C LEU A 149 -18.12 10.65 -10.89
N TRP A 150 -17.92 10.52 -12.21
CA TRP A 150 -17.49 11.64 -13.07
C TRP A 150 -18.20 11.74 -14.42
N GLU A 151 -19.04 10.78 -14.81
CA GLU A 151 -19.84 10.86 -16.04
C GLU A 151 -21.15 11.68 -15.86
N LYS A 152 -21.08 12.83 -15.18
CA LYS A 152 -22.24 13.73 -15.03
C LYS A 152 -22.52 14.56 -16.29
#